data_AF-A0A4V1ZRZ7-F1
#
_entry.id   AF-A0A4V1ZRZ7-F1
#
_cell.length_a   1.000
_cell.length_b   1.000
_cell.length_c   1.000
_cell.angle_alpha   90.00
_cell.angle_beta   90.00
_cell.angle_gamma   90.00
#
_symmetry.space_group_name_H-M   'P 1'
#
loop_
_entity.id
_entity.type
_entity.pdbx_description
1 polymer ?
#
loop_
_entity_poly.entity_id
_entity_poly.type
_entity_poly.pdbx_seq_one_letter_code
_entity_poly.pdbx_strand_id
1 'polypeptide(L)'
;RGAEQLLINAVASYETQTKAPANVESTRGTTGLISTEFGLNAQLIVPRLIAPQLPFLNPRLVNSDFQPRTNFGLGLRYVTRTGYFSTTTYNASYGYSWKTKITNEQEIKLVDASYNAVSTEDAFEKVLDARPFLRQAYTSQFILASSYRYTYNQQVLEQRRQQIFFQGMAEVSGNVANALSRLGAGTKTGDQFYSIAGQRFAQYAKFDLELREYYRISPKTTSGNRIVGRLQVGVGLPYGNSAGGTLPYLRQYGIGGPNSIRAFAARQLGPGRYKPATTDIINNYYDQVGDLRLEGNLEYRQDLFPYVKGAVFVDAGNVWLVNNDPQRPGGQFNA
;
A
#
# COMPACT_ATOMS: atom_id res chain seq x y z
N ARG A 1 -1.35 34.64 -6.60
CA ARG A 1 -1.42 33.60 -7.66
C ARG A 1 -0.27 32.63 -7.40
N GLY A 2 -0.55 31.38 -7.04
CA GLY A 2 0.51 30.37 -6.88
C GLY A 2 1.14 30.02 -8.23
N ALA A 3 2.43 29.67 -8.23
CA ALA A 3 3.11 29.15 -9.41
C ALA A 3 2.79 27.66 -9.62
N GLU A 4 2.73 27.24 -10.88
CA GLU A 4 2.70 25.82 -11.23
C GLU A 4 4.06 25.20 -10.88
N GLN A 5 4.04 23.99 -10.32
CA GLN A 5 5.26 23.32 -9.86
C GLN A 5 5.39 21.97 -10.56
N LEU A 6 6.49 21.79 -11.29
CA LEU A 6 6.88 20.49 -11.84
C LEU A 6 7.98 19.89 -10.94
N LEU A 7 7.73 18.71 -10.41
CA LEU A 7 8.66 17.94 -9.61
C LEU A 7 9.08 16.70 -10.40
N ILE A 8 10.39 16.50 -10.54
CA ILE A 8 10.95 15.30 -11.18
C ILE A 8 11.88 14.64 -10.18
N ASN A 9 11.59 13.40 -9.83
CA ASN A 9 12.37 12.61 -8.87
C ASN A 9 12.87 11.35 -9.56
N ALA A 10 14.18 11.13 -9.52
CA ALA A 10 14.82 9.89 -9.97
C ALA A 10 15.40 9.14 -8.78
N VAL A 11 15.28 7.82 -8.78
CA VAL A 11 15.81 6.92 -7.75
C VAL A 11 16.58 5.81 -8.45
N ALA A 12 17.76 5.49 -7.92
CA ALA A 12 18.50 4.29 -8.27
C ALA A 12 18.97 3.63 -6.98
N SER A 13 18.75 2.33 -6.83
CA SER A 13 19.20 1.57 -5.67
C SER A 13 19.78 0.23 -6.09
N TYR A 14 20.73 -0.26 -5.28
CA TYR A 14 21.40 -1.53 -5.48
C TYR A 14 21.57 -2.20 -4.12
N GLU A 15 21.05 -3.40 -3.99
CA GLU A 15 21.14 -4.23 -2.78
C GLU A 15 21.84 -5.53 -3.12
N THR A 16 22.79 -5.93 -2.26
CA THR A 16 23.46 -7.23 -2.33
C THR A 16 23.31 -7.96 -1.00
N GLN A 17 22.88 -9.22 -1.07
CA GLN A 17 22.76 -10.10 0.09
C GLN A 17 23.95 -11.06 0.11
N THR A 18 24.71 -11.06 1.20
CA THR A 18 26.00 -11.77 1.29
C THR A 18 25.90 -13.18 1.88
N LYS A 19 24.75 -13.58 2.44
CA LYS A 19 24.48 -14.93 2.95
C LYS A 19 23.04 -15.37 2.74
N ALA A 20 22.85 -16.59 2.22
CA ALA A 20 21.59 -17.30 2.40
C ALA A 20 21.45 -17.67 3.90
N PRO A 21 20.27 -17.51 4.52
CA PRO A 21 20.03 -17.91 5.91
C PRO A 21 20.45 -19.37 6.16
N ALA A 22 21.00 -19.67 7.34
CA ALA A 22 21.62 -20.95 7.70
C ALA A 22 20.71 -22.20 7.60
N ASN A 23 19.41 -22.01 7.32
CA ASN A 23 18.42 -23.08 7.20
C ASN A 23 17.99 -23.33 5.75
N VAL A 24 18.59 -22.67 4.76
CA VAL A 24 18.30 -22.90 3.34
C VAL A 24 19.23 -24.02 2.86
N GLU A 25 18.66 -25.10 2.31
CA GLU A 25 19.45 -26.15 1.67
C GLU A 25 20.50 -25.55 0.73
N SER A 26 21.74 -25.99 0.93
CA SER A 26 22.97 -25.55 0.27
C SER A 26 23.04 -25.92 -1.23
N THR A 27 21.89 -26.01 -1.90
CA THR A 27 21.74 -26.22 -3.35
C THR A 27 21.59 -24.88 -4.10
N ARG A 28 21.53 -23.74 -3.38
CA ARG A 28 21.43 -22.42 -3.99
C ARG A 28 22.80 -21.93 -4.44
N GLY A 29 23.04 -21.97 -5.75
CA GLY A 29 23.97 -21.05 -6.39
C GLY A 29 23.60 -19.58 -6.08
N THR A 30 24.50 -18.65 -6.40
CA THR A 30 24.43 -17.19 -6.13
C THR A 30 23.24 -16.43 -6.75
N THR A 31 22.19 -17.11 -7.21
CA THR A 31 21.02 -16.52 -7.87
C THR A 31 20.11 -15.77 -6.89
N GLY A 32 19.68 -14.57 -7.28
CA GLY A 32 18.73 -13.74 -6.53
C GLY A 32 19.30 -12.97 -5.34
N LEU A 33 20.62 -12.89 -5.20
CA LEU A 33 21.30 -12.13 -4.15
C LEU A 33 21.45 -10.64 -4.47
N ILE A 34 21.20 -10.26 -5.73
CA ILE A 34 21.32 -8.89 -6.22
C ILE A 34 19.95 -8.37 -6.59
N SER A 35 19.59 -7.21 -6.04
CA SER A 35 18.39 -6.47 -6.41
C SER A 35 18.77 -5.06 -6.83
N THR A 36 18.28 -4.64 -7.99
CA THR A 36 18.50 -3.30 -8.52
C THR A 36 17.16 -2.64 -8.80
N GLU A 37 17.01 -1.38 -8.40
CA GLU A 37 15.82 -0.58 -8.67
C GLU A 37 16.19 0.72 -9.38
N PHE A 38 15.38 1.08 -10.38
CA PHE A 38 15.39 2.38 -11.01
C PHE A 38 13.97 2.94 -11.00
N GLY A 39 13.82 4.21 -10.61
CA GLY A 39 12.54 4.88 -10.56
C GLY A 39 12.63 6.29 -11.14
N LEU A 40 11.61 6.70 -11.89
CA LEU A 40 11.44 8.05 -12.38
C LEU A 40 9.99 8.48 -12.12
N ASN A 41 9.80 9.60 -11.43
CA ASN A 41 8.49 10.14 -11.11
C ASN A 41 8.44 11.61 -11.54
N ALA A 42 7.46 11.97 -12.36
CA ALA A 42 7.14 13.33 -12.74
C ALA A 42 5.78 13.72 -12.14
N GLN A 43 5.72 14.84 -11.43
CA GLN A 43 4.49 15.35 -10.82
C GLN A 43 4.31 16.82 -11.16
N LEU A 44 3.18 17.16 -11.79
CA LEU A 44 2.77 18.53 -12.05
C LEU A 44 1.69 18.93 -11.04
N ILE A 45 1.96 19.97 -10.27
CA ILE A 45 1.07 20.55 -9.26
C ILE A 45 0.63 21.91 -9.77
N VAL A 46 -0.66 22.02 -10.08
CA VAL A 46 -1.27 23.28 -10.50
C VAL A 46 -2.06 23.84 -9.32
N PRO A 47 -1.79 25.08 -8.85
CA PRO A 47 -2.43 25.65 -7.67
C PRO A 47 -3.85 26.19 -7.96
N ARG A 48 -4.65 25.42 -8.69
CA ARG A 48 -6.06 25.66 -8.95
C ARG A 48 -6.73 24.34 -9.28
N LEU A 49 -8.05 24.28 -9.13
CA LEU A 49 -8.84 23.16 -9.60
C LEU A 49 -8.97 23.26 -11.13
N ILE A 50 -8.33 22.33 -11.84
CA ILE A 50 -8.58 22.10 -13.26
C ILE A 50 -9.59 20.97 -13.32
N ALA A 51 -10.86 21.33 -13.19
CA ALA A 51 -11.96 20.41 -13.39
C ALA A 51 -12.42 20.43 -14.85
N PRO A 52 -12.80 19.28 -15.43
CA PRO A 52 -13.50 19.30 -16.70
C PRO A 52 -14.77 20.14 -16.53
N GLN A 53 -15.04 21.04 -17.49
CA GLN A 53 -16.21 21.92 -17.48
C GLN A 53 -17.47 21.08 -17.72
N LEU A 54 -17.90 20.36 -16.70
CA LEU A 54 -19.16 19.63 -16.70
C LEU A 54 -20.25 20.55 -16.14
N PRO A 55 -21.38 20.75 -16.84
CA PRO A 55 -22.40 21.73 -16.47
C PRO A 55 -23.02 21.53 -15.07
N PHE A 56 -22.82 20.37 -14.45
CA PHE A 56 -23.35 20.00 -13.13
C PHE A 56 -22.29 19.93 -12.01
N LEU A 57 -21.01 20.18 -12.32
CA LEU A 57 -19.91 20.08 -11.36
C LEU A 57 -19.09 21.38 -11.38
N ASN A 58 -19.53 22.36 -10.59
CA ASN A 58 -18.73 23.53 -10.28
C ASN A 58 -18.12 23.37 -8.87
N PRO A 59 -16.90 22.84 -8.74
CA PRO A 59 -16.28 22.65 -7.44
C PRO A 59 -15.82 24.00 -6.87
N ARG A 60 -16.76 24.77 -6.32
CA ARG A 60 -16.44 25.90 -5.44
C ARG A 60 -16.20 25.35 -4.04
N LEU A 61 -14.96 25.41 -3.59
CA LEU A 61 -14.64 25.15 -2.18
C LEU A 61 -15.11 26.36 -1.37
N VAL A 62 -16.20 26.19 -0.62
CA VAL A 62 -16.72 27.22 0.29
C VAL A 62 -15.83 27.21 1.55
N ASN A 63 -15.32 28.38 1.94
CA ASN A 63 -14.59 28.63 3.20
C ASN A 63 -13.27 27.85 3.39
N SER A 64 -12.23 28.19 2.62
CA SER A 64 -10.84 27.82 2.96
C SER A 64 -9.85 28.92 2.60
N ASP A 65 -8.95 29.23 3.55
CA ASP A 65 -7.78 30.11 3.33
C ASP A 65 -6.66 29.42 2.54
N PHE A 66 -6.80 28.12 2.26
CA PHE A 66 -5.80 27.32 1.57
C PHE A 66 -6.14 27.16 0.09
N GLN A 67 -5.14 27.37 -0.76
CA GLN A 67 -5.29 27.20 -2.20
C GLN A 67 -5.39 25.71 -2.58
N PRO A 68 -6.46 25.28 -3.26
CA PRO A 68 -6.57 23.91 -3.76
C PRO A 68 -5.58 23.65 -4.89
N ARG A 69 -5.23 22.37 -5.06
CA ARG A 69 -4.24 21.93 -6.04
C ARG A 69 -4.82 20.82 -6.91
N THR A 70 -4.54 20.88 -8.20
CA THR A 70 -4.67 19.75 -9.12
C THR A 70 -3.32 19.08 -9.26
N ASN A 71 -3.30 17.77 -9.09
CA ASN A 71 -2.10 16.96 -9.14
C ASN A 71 -2.20 16.03 -10.36
N PHE A 72 -1.19 16.09 -11.22
CA PHE A 72 -0.94 15.09 -12.26
C PHE A 72 0.34 14.36 -11.90
N GLY A 73 0.35 13.03 -12.01
CA GLY A 73 1.51 12.22 -11.72
C GLY A 73 1.73 11.16 -12.78
N LEU A 74 2.97 11.02 -13.23
CA LEU A 74 3.44 9.92 -14.07
C LEU A 74 4.65 9.29 -13.39
N GLY A 75 4.68 7.97 -13.31
CA GLY A 75 5.74 7.21 -12.66
C GLY A 75 6.14 5.99 -13.47
N LEU A 76 7.43 5.71 -13.49
CA LEU A 76 8.03 4.51 -14.03
C LEU A 76 8.94 3.94 -12.95
N ARG A 77 8.82 2.65 -12.65
CA ARG A 77 9.73 1.96 -11.74
C ARG A 77 10.08 0.59 -12.28
N TYR A 78 11.36 0.31 -12.40
CA TYR A 78 11.90 -0.98 -12.78
C TYR A 78 12.64 -1.58 -11.59
N VAL A 79 12.26 -2.79 -11.19
CA VAL A 79 12.94 -3.58 -10.16
C VAL A 79 13.38 -4.87 -10.81
N THR A 80 14.63 -5.25 -10.66
CA THR A 80 15.15 -6.54 -11.11
C THR A 80 15.84 -7.25 -9.98
N ARG A 81 15.53 -8.53 -9.82
CA ARG A 81 16.22 -9.44 -8.93
C ARG A 81 16.88 -10.50 -9.80
N THR A 82 18.20 -10.35 -10.00
CA THR A 82 18.97 -11.14 -10.96
C THR A 82 18.80 -12.64 -10.73
N GLY A 83 18.39 -13.39 -11.76
CA GLY A 83 18.18 -14.83 -11.65
C GLY A 83 16.79 -15.23 -11.16
N TYR A 84 15.89 -14.28 -10.90
CA TYR A 84 14.52 -14.58 -10.50
C TYR A 84 13.45 -13.87 -11.34
N PHE A 85 13.34 -12.55 -11.21
CA PHE A 85 12.28 -11.80 -11.86
C PHE A 85 12.67 -10.34 -12.08
N SER A 86 12.00 -9.72 -13.04
CA SER A 86 11.97 -8.28 -13.20
C SER A 86 10.53 -7.77 -13.22
N THR A 87 10.35 -6.54 -12.75
CA THR A 87 9.05 -5.91 -12.63
C THR A 87 9.14 -4.47 -13.08
N THR A 88 8.35 -4.12 -14.08
CA THR A 88 8.19 -2.74 -14.55
C THR A 88 6.81 -2.24 -14.17
N THR A 89 6.77 -1.21 -13.33
CA THR A 89 5.54 -0.55 -12.88
C THR A 89 5.39 0.79 -13.56
N TYR A 90 4.27 0.99 -14.24
CA TYR A 90 3.85 2.26 -14.83
C TYR A 90 2.69 2.82 -14.03
N ASN A 91 2.79 4.07 -13.59
CA ASN A 91 1.75 4.74 -12.83
C ASN A 91 1.34 6.03 -13.53
N ALA A 92 0.03 6.27 -13.62
CA ALA A 92 -0.54 7.52 -14.08
C ALA A 92 -1.67 7.94 -13.13
N SER A 93 -1.64 9.17 -12.64
CA SER A 93 -2.60 9.65 -11.66
C SER A 93 -3.05 11.07 -11.95
N TYR A 94 -4.31 11.34 -11.65
CA TYR A 94 -4.94 12.65 -11.74
C TYR A 94 -5.93 12.84 -10.60
N GLY A 95 -5.81 13.97 -9.91
CA GLY A 95 -6.63 14.25 -8.75
C GLY A 95 -6.53 15.67 -8.22
N TYR A 96 -7.23 15.92 -7.11
CA TYR A 96 -7.21 17.18 -6.39
C TYR A 96 -6.78 16.97 -4.96
N SER A 97 -6.15 17.99 -4.39
CA SER A 97 -5.86 18.06 -2.95
C SER A 97 -6.18 19.45 -2.43
N TRP A 98 -6.75 19.52 -1.24
CA TRP A 98 -7.08 20.80 -0.60
C TRP A 98 -7.06 20.66 0.92
N LYS A 99 -6.87 21.79 1.59
CA LYS A 99 -6.99 21.90 3.03
C LYS A 99 -8.21 22.74 3.35
N THR A 100 -8.97 22.39 4.37
CA THR A 100 -10.02 23.25 4.92
C THR A 100 -9.55 24.00 6.17
N LYS A 101 -8.58 23.41 6.88
CA LYS A 101 -7.85 24.00 8.01
C LYS A 101 -6.41 23.49 7.98
N ILE A 102 -5.51 24.10 8.73
CA ILE A 102 -4.12 23.61 8.85
C ILE A 102 -4.05 22.13 9.29
N THR A 103 -5.03 21.68 10.07
CA THR A 103 -5.15 20.30 10.56
C THR A 103 -5.95 19.37 9.65
N ASN A 104 -6.65 19.87 8.61
CA ASN A 104 -7.59 19.09 7.81
C ASN A 104 -7.17 19.12 6.34
N GLU A 105 -6.79 17.97 5.82
CA GLU A 105 -6.34 17.79 4.43
C GLU A 105 -7.17 16.71 3.75
N GLN A 106 -7.53 16.95 2.50
CA GLN A 106 -8.31 16.04 1.68
C GLN A 106 -7.62 15.84 0.35
N GLU A 107 -7.63 14.61 -0.14
CA GLU A 107 -7.16 14.26 -1.47
C GLU A 107 -8.19 13.37 -2.14
N ILE A 108 -8.51 13.67 -3.39
CA ILE A 108 -9.28 12.80 -4.26
C ILE A 108 -8.44 12.49 -5.49
N LYS A 109 -8.20 11.21 -5.75
CA LYS A 109 -7.67 10.74 -7.04
C LYS A 109 -8.84 10.26 -7.86
N LEU A 110 -9.14 11.00 -8.92
CA LEU A 110 -10.19 10.63 -9.85
C LEU A 110 -9.74 9.44 -10.70
N VAL A 111 -8.49 9.47 -11.14
CA VAL A 111 -7.84 8.40 -11.88
C VAL A 111 -6.53 8.05 -11.19
N ASP A 112 -6.36 6.78 -10.84
CA ASP A 112 -5.10 6.17 -10.41
C ASP A 112 -4.94 4.86 -11.19
N ALA A 113 -4.21 4.94 -12.29
CA ALA A 113 -3.91 3.83 -13.17
C ALA A 113 -2.51 3.29 -12.87
N SER A 114 -2.42 1.99 -12.62
CA SER A 114 -1.16 1.29 -12.41
C SER A 114 -1.12 0.02 -13.25
N TYR A 115 -0.05 -0.14 -14.03
CA TYR A 115 0.23 -1.37 -14.75
C TYR A 115 1.56 -1.93 -14.24
N ASN A 116 1.50 -3.14 -13.70
CA ASN A 116 2.66 -3.88 -13.25
C ASN A 116 2.92 -5.02 -14.23
N ALA A 117 3.99 -4.91 -15.00
CA ALA A 117 4.45 -5.95 -15.90
C ALA A 117 5.53 -6.78 -15.20
N VAL A 118 5.31 -8.07 -15.08
CA VAL A 118 6.26 -9.01 -14.47
C VAL A 118 6.85 -9.92 -15.56
N SER A 119 8.16 -10.13 -15.51
CA SER A 119 8.88 -11.11 -16.31
C SER A 119 9.70 -11.98 -15.36
N THR A 120 9.59 -13.29 -15.53
CA THR A 120 10.21 -14.30 -14.69
C THR A 120 11.27 -15.07 -15.48
N GLU A 121 12.29 -15.57 -14.78
CA GLU A 121 13.29 -16.47 -15.36
C GLU A 121 12.93 -17.94 -15.07
N ASP A 122 13.41 -18.88 -15.88
CA ASP A 122 13.10 -20.33 -15.76
C ASP A 122 13.40 -20.90 -14.37
N ALA A 123 14.47 -20.41 -13.73
CA ALA A 123 14.83 -20.81 -12.38
C ALA A 123 13.76 -20.44 -11.35
N PHE A 124 13.05 -19.32 -11.58
CA PHE A 124 11.99 -18.85 -10.70
C PHE A 124 10.65 -19.50 -10.99
N GLU A 125 10.34 -19.84 -12.25
CA GLU A 125 9.12 -20.58 -12.57
C GLU A 125 9.06 -21.92 -11.82
N LYS A 126 10.19 -22.62 -11.68
CA LYS A 126 10.26 -23.83 -10.85
C LYS A 126 9.88 -23.58 -9.38
N VAL A 127 10.21 -22.39 -8.85
CA VAL A 127 9.81 -21.99 -7.49
C VAL A 127 8.32 -21.68 -7.43
N LEU A 128 7.78 -20.99 -8.44
CA LEU A 128 6.35 -20.68 -8.53
C LEU A 128 5.48 -21.94 -8.71
N ASP A 129 5.98 -22.95 -9.43
CA ASP A 129 5.31 -24.24 -9.60
C ASP A 129 5.31 -25.05 -8.29
N ALA A 130 6.42 -25.04 -7.56
CA ALA A 130 6.50 -25.66 -6.25
C ALA A 130 5.64 -24.92 -5.20
N ARG A 131 5.36 -23.62 -5.41
CA ARG A 131 4.65 -22.74 -4.46
C ARG A 131 3.61 -21.89 -5.18
N PRO A 132 2.47 -22.47 -5.55
CA PRO A 132 1.44 -21.76 -6.31
C PRO A 132 0.93 -20.48 -5.65
N PHE A 133 0.95 -20.40 -4.32
CA PHE A 133 0.52 -19.21 -3.57
C PHE A 133 1.36 -17.96 -3.88
N LEU A 134 2.62 -18.11 -4.33
CA LEU A 134 3.47 -16.99 -4.73
C LEU A 134 3.13 -16.46 -6.12
N ARG A 135 2.53 -17.28 -6.99
CA ARG A 135 2.30 -16.93 -8.40
C ARG A 135 1.46 -15.66 -8.57
N GLN A 136 0.53 -15.42 -7.65
CA GLN A 136 -0.29 -14.21 -7.65
C GLN A 136 0.52 -12.92 -7.46
N ALA A 137 1.63 -12.97 -6.72
CA ALA A 137 2.52 -11.83 -6.51
C ALA A 137 3.34 -11.47 -7.76
N TYR A 138 3.55 -12.43 -8.65
CA TYR A 138 4.41 -12.33 -9.83
C TYR A 138 3.61 -12.41 -11.14
N THR A 139 2.34 -12.05 -11.10
CA THR A 139 1.48 -11.97 -12.29
C THR A 139 1.28 -10.51 -12.68
N SER A 140 1.39 -10.22 -13.98
CA SER A 140 1.12 -8.88 -14.51
C SER A 140 -0.32 -8.45 -14.25
N GLN A 141 -0.51 -7.22 -13.76
CA GLN A 141 -1.81 -6.73 -13.31
C GLN A 141 -2.02 -5.26 -13.71
N PHE A 142 -3.22 -4.96 -14.21
CA PHE A 142 -3.69 -3.60 -14.43
C PHE A 142 -4.74 -3.22 -13.38
N ILE A 143 -4.52 -2.08 -12.72
CA ILE A 143 -5.39 -1.53 -11.69
C ILE A 143 -5.77 -0.12 -12.13
N LEU A 144 -7.06 0.11 -12.32
CA LEU A 144 -7.62 1.44 -12.53
C LEU A 144 -8.52 1.77 -11.34
N ALA A 145 -8.06 2.66 -10.48
CA ALA A 145 -8.73 3.00 -9.24
C ALA A 145 -9.11 4.48 -9.16
N SER A 146 -10.06 4.77 -8.29
CA SER A 146 -10.36 6.10 -7.78
C SER A 146 -10.33 6.02 -6.26
N SER A 147 -9.79 7.05 -5.60
CA SER A 147 -9.66 7.04 -4.15
C SER A 147 -9.94 8.41 -3.54
N TYR A 148 -10.47 8.41 -2.32
CA TYR A 148 -10.59 9.58 -1.48
C TYR A 148 -9.85 9.35 -0.16
N ARG A 149 -9.02 10.30 0.25
CA ARG A 149 -8.28 10.28 1.50
C ARG A 149 -8.56 11.55 2.28
N TYR A 150 -8.94 11.38 3.54
CA TYR A 150 -9.11 12.46 4.50
C TYR A 150 -8.06 12.30 5.61
N THR A 151 -7.34 13.37 5.91
CA THR A 151 -6.33 13.42 6.96
C THR A 151 -6.66 14.54 7.94
N TYR A 152 -6.79 14.18 9.21
CA TYR A 152 -6.88 15.09 10.33
C TYR A 152 -5.61 14.97 11.17
N ASN A 153 -4.78 16.01 11.19
CA ASN A 153 -3.50 16.00 11.87
C ASN A 153 -3.38 17.16 12.86
N GLN A 154 -3.53 16.89 14.16
CA GLN A 154 -3.30 17.88 15.22
C GLN A 154 -1.84 18.00 15.64
N GLN A 155 -0.93 17.16 15.13
CA GLN A 155 0.50 17.27 15.50
C GLN A 155 1.13 18.58 15.03
N VAL A 156 0.54 19.22 14.01
CA VAL A 156 0.91 20.59 13.57
C VAL A 156 0.69 21.65 14.65
N LEU A 157 -0.09 21.33 15.70
CA LEU A 157 -0.35 22.18 16.85
C LEU A 157 0.54 21.74 18.03
N GLU A 158 1.85 22.00 17.94
CA GLU A 158 2.89 21.49 18.86
C GLU A 158 2.65 21.82 20.35
N GLN A 159 1.98 22.94 20.62
CA GLN A 159 1.69 23.37 22.00
C GLN A 159 0.64 22.50 22.69
N ARG A 160 -0.22 21.81 21.94
CA ARG A 160 -1.28 20.97 22.51
C ARG A 160 -0.69 19.79 23.26
N ARG A 161 -1.23 19.54 24.46
CA ARG A 161 -0.83 18.40 25.29
C ARG A 161 -1.33 17.07 24.71
N GLN A 162 -2.54 17.10 24.15
CA GLN A 162 -3.17 15.97 23.49
C GLN A 162 -3.30 16.27 22.00
N GLN A 163 -2.81 15.36 21.16
CA GLN A 163 -2.83 15.50 19.70
C GLN A 163 -3.35 14.20 19.08
N ILE A 164 -4.39 14.31 18.27
CA ILE A 164 -4.94 13.22 17.47
C ILE A 164 -4.42 13.33 16.03
N PHE A 165 -4.03 12.20 15.46
CA PHE A 165 -3.90 12.00 14.02
C PHE A 165 -4.92 10.97 13.57
N PHE A 166 -5.72 11.29 12.56
CA PHE A 166 -6.64 10.38 11.92
C PHE A 166 -6.45 10.43 10.41
N GLN A 167 -6.43 9.27 9.76
CA GLN A 167 -6.44 9.16 8.32
C GLN A 167 -7.45 8.09 7.92
N GLY A 168 -8.42 8.47 7.10
CA GLY A 168 -9.34 7.55 6.43
C GLY A 168 -9.10 7.58 4.94
N MET A 169 -9.06 6.42 4.29
CA MET A 169 -8.95 6.31 2.84
C MET A 169 -9.92 5.26 2.31
N ALA A 170 -10.69 5.62 1.29
CA ALA A 170 -11.53 4.71 0.53
C ALA A 170 -11.02 4.65 -0.91
N GLU A 171 -10.90 3.47 -1.46
CA GLU A 171 -10.44 3.20 -2.82
C GLU A 171 -11.41 2.22 -3.49
N VAL A 172 -11.75 2.49 -4.74
CA VAL A 172 -12.57 1.59 -5.57
C VAL A 172 -11.87 1.40 -6.90
N SER A 173 -11.82 0.17 -7.38
CA SER A 173 -11.13 -0.17 -8.63
C SER A 173 -12.06 -0.88 -9.62
N GLY A 174 -11.82 -0.62 -10.89
CA GLY A 174 -12.44 -1.30 -12.01
C GLY A 174 -13.88 -0.88 -12.32
N ASN A 175 -14.45 0.11 -11.63
CA ASN A 175 -15.76 0.70 -12.00
C ASN A 175 -15.66 1.51 -13.30
N VAL A 176 -14.63 2.36 -13.43
CA VAL A 176 -14.33 3.10 -14.65
C VAL A 176 -13.94 2.15 -15.78
N ALA A 177 -13.11 1.14 -15.49
CA ALA A 177 -12.72 0.12 -16.46
C ALA A 177 -13.93 -0.66 -17.00
N ASN A 178 -14.87 -1.04 -16.13
CA ASN A 178 -16.11 -1.71 -16.50
C ASN A 178 -17.04 -0.81 -17.33
N ALA A 179 -17.13 0.48 -17.01
CA ALA A 179 -17.87 1.43 -17.84
C ALA A 179 -17.26 1.53 -19.25
N LEU A 180 -15.92 1.67 -19.35
CA LEU A 180 -15.22 1.70 -20.64
C LEU A 180 -15.35 0.39 -21.42
N SER A 181 -15.29 -0.77 -20.75
CA SER A 181 -15.47 -2.07 -21.42
C SER A 181 -16.88 -2.24 -21.95
N ARG A 182 -17.90 -1.77 -21.23
CA ARG A 182 -19.31 -1.78 -21.67
C ARG A 182 -19.57 -0.85 -22.86
N LEU A 183 -18.79 0.22 -23.00
CA LEU A 183 -18.84 1.14 -24.14
C LEU A 183 -18.08 0.64 -25.38
N GLY A 184 -17.62 -0.62 -25.37
CA GLY A 184 -17.03 -1.29 -26.54
C GLY A 184 -15.50 -1.34 -26.57
N ALA A 185 -14.81 -0.81 -25.56
CA ALA A 185 -13.34 -0.85 -25.48
C ALA A 185 -12.76 -2.13 -24.86
N GLY A 186 -13.61 -3.06 -24.41
CA GLY A 186 -13.19 -4.30 -23.75
C GLY A 186 -13.77 -5.54 -24.43
N THR A 187 -13.03 -6.63 -24.37
CA THR A 187 -13.48 -7.95 -24.87
C THR A 187 -13.78 -8.86 -23.68
N LYS A 188 -14.88 -9.63 -23.79
CA LYS A 188 -15.16 -10.73 -22.87
C LYS A 188 -14.38 -11.95 -23.36
N THR A 189 -13.28 -12.28 -22.70
CA THR A 189 -12.50 -13.47 -23.06
C THR A 189 -13.07 -14.65 -22.30
N GLY A 190 -13.57 -15.68 -23.02
CA GLY A 190 -13.93 -16.99 -22.46
C GLY A 190 -14.71 -16.91 -21.15
N ASP A 191 -15.97 -16.47 -21.23
CA ASP A 191 -17.01 -16.44 -20.19
C ASP A 191 -16.76 -15.91 -18.77
N GLN A 192 -15.53 -15.62 -18.31
CA GLN A 192 -15.30 -15.41 -16.87
C GLN A 192 -14.65 -14.08 -16.50
N PHE A 193 -13.88 -13.42 -17.38
CA PHE A 193 -13.20 -12.18 -17.02
C PHE A 193 -13.25 -11.11 -18.12
N TYR A 194 -13.36 -9.85 -17.69
CA TYR A 194 -13.22 -8.69 -18.56
C TYR A 194 -11.74 -8.29 -18.69
N SER A 195 -11.34 -7.96 -19.91
CA SER A 195 -10.00 -7.47 -20.21
C SER A 195 -10.03 -6.13 -20.94
N ILE A 196 -8.99 -5.32 -20.75
CA ILE A 196 -8.72 -4.11 -21.53
C ILE A 196 -7.32 -4.30 -22.12
N ALA A 197 -7.18 -4.14 -23.44
CA ALA A 197 -5.93 -4.39 -24.16
C ALA A 197 -5.30 -5.77 -23.87
N GLY A 198 -6.13 -6.80 -23.69
CA GLY A 198 -5.68 -8.18 -23.41
C GLY A 198 -5.25 -8.45 -21.96
N GLN A 199 -5.36 -7.46 -21.06
CA GLN A 199 -5.00 -7.61 -19.65
C GLN A 199 -6.25 -7.61 -18.76
N ARG A 200 -6.31 -8.54 -17.81
CA ARG A 200 -7.37 -8.60 -16.80
C ARG A 200 -7.22 -7.41 -15.85
N PHE A 201 -8.29 -6.64 -15.65
CA PHE A 201 -8.30 -5.57 -14.67
C PHE A 201 -8.88 -6.03 -13.33
N ALA A 202 -8.36 -5.50 -12.23
CA ALA A 202 -8.87 -5.79 -10.90
C ALA A 202 -10.15 -5.02 -10.57
N GLN A 203 -11.07 -5.65 -9.83
CA GLN A 203 -12.25 -4.99 -9.26
C GLN A 203 -12.34 -5.23 -7.76
N TYR A 204 -12.28 -4.16 -6.98
CA TYR A 204 -12.35 -4.24 -5.53
C TYR A 204 -12.74 -2.89 -4.93
N ALA A 205 -13.26 -2.94 -3.70
CA ALA A 205 -13.38 -1.80 -2.81
C ALA A 205 -12.41 -1.99 -1.66
N LYS A 206 -11.76 -0.94 -1.20
CA LYS A 206 -10.80 -0.97 -0.11
C LYS A 206 -11.00 0.23 0.81
N PHE A 207 -10.91 0.00 2.10
CA PHE A 207 -11.03 1.00 3.13
C PHE A 207 -9.89 0.84 4.14
N ASP A 208 -9.19 1.95 4.39
CA ASP A 208 -8.07 2.04 5.31
C ASP A 208 -8.35 3.12 6.36
N LEU A 209 -8.14 2.78 7.62
CA LEU A 209 -8.26 3.68 8.76
C LEU A 209 -7.00 3.61 9.60
N GLU A 210 -6.42 4.78 9.87
CA GLU A 210 -5.32 4.93 10.81
C GLU A 210 -5.66 6.00 11.86
N LEU A 211 -5.54 5.63 13.12
CA LEU A 211 -5.68 6.51 14.27
C LEU A 211 -4.37 6.49 15.04
N ARG A 212 -3.87 7.67 15.41
CA ARG A 212 -2.76 7.82 16.34
C ARG A 212 -3.14 8.84 17.40
N GLU A 213 -2.88 8.50 18.64
CA GLU A 213 -3.08 9.37 19.79
C GLU A 213 -1.74 9.69 20.41
N TYR A 214 -1.48 10.98 20.67
CA TYR A 214 -0.29 11.43 21.36
C TYR A 214 -0.71 12.22 22.60
N TYR A 215 -0.41 11.67 23.77
CA TYR A 215 -0.68 12.30 25.04
C TYR A 215 0.62 12.65 25.74
N ARG A 216 0.97 13.93 25.81
CA ARG A 216 2.13 14.42 26.57
C ARG A 216 1.83 14.36 28.06
N ILE A 217 2.56 13.51 28.77
CA ILE A 217 2.36 13.27 30.21
C ILE A 217 2.84 14.49 31.00
N SER A 218 3.98 15.05 30.60
CA SER A 218 4.57 16.22 31.25
C SER A 218 3.79 17.50 30.96
N PRO A 219 3.63 18.41 31.93
CA PRO A 219 3.09 19.74 31.69
C PRO A 219 4.05 20.63 30.88
N LYS A 220 5.36 20.32 30.88
CA LYS A 220 6.36 21.06 30.10
C LYS A 220 6.16 20.79 28.61
N THR A 221 5.92 21.84 27.84
CA THR A 221 5.69 21.76 26.38
C THR A 221 6.87 21.14 25.62
N THR A 222 8.09 21.31 26.13
CA THR A 222 9.34 20.80 25.55
C THR A 222 9.64 19.35 25.87
N SER A 223 8.91 18.71 26.79
CA SER A 223 9.18 17.33 27.19
C SER A 223 8.67 16.34 26.14
N GLY A 224 9.52 15.37 25.80
CA GLY A 224 9.21 14.23 24.96
C GLY A 224 8.46 13.10 25.67
N ASN A 225 8.18 13.23 26.97
CA ASN A 225 7.47 12.22 27.77
C ASN A 225 6.01 12.13 27.32
N ARG A 226 5.66 11.02 26.67
CA ARG A 226 4.33 10.84 26.07
C ARG A 226 3.90 9.39 26.00
N ILE A 227 2.60 9.17 26.07
CA ILE A 227 1.96 7.93 25.67
C ILE A 227 1.53 8.09 24.22
N VAL A 228 1.83 7.10 23.40
CA VAL A 228 1.43 7.06 21.99
C VAL A 228 0.65 5.79 21.74
N GLY A 229 -0.57 5.93 21.26
CA GLY A 229 -1.38 4.82 20.76
C GLY A 229 -1.47 4.89 19.25
N ARG A 230 -1.43 3.74 18.57
CA ARG A 230 -1.69 3.62 17.14
C ARG A 230 -2.65 2.47 16.90
N LEU A 231 -3.63 2.68 16.04
CA LEU A 231 -4.56 1.67 15.56
C LEU A 231 -4.66 1.79 14.04
N GLN A 232 -4.52 0.67 13.35
CA GLN A 232 -4.69 0.56 11.91
C GLN A 232 -5.70 -0.54 11.61
N VAL A 233 -6.71 -0.20 10.81
CA VAL A 233 -7.73 -1.12 10.33
C VAL A 233 -7.78 -1.02 8.82
N GLY A 234 -7.74 -2.15 8.13
CA GLY A 234 -7.83 -2.22 6.69
C GLY A 234 -8.80 -3.33 6.28
N VAL A 235 -9.63 -3.06 5.29
CA VAL A 235 -10.51 -4.06 4.69
C VAL A 235 -10.57 -3.82 3.20
N GLY A 236 -10.37 -4.86 2.41
CA GLY A 236 -10.62 -4.82 0.98
C GLY A 236 -11.46 -6.00 0.53
N LEU A 237 -12.46 -5.69 -0.27
CA LEU A 237 -13.48 -6.60 -0.75
C LEU A 237 -13.33 -6.71 -2.27
N PRO A 238 -12.78 -7.81 -2.80
CA PRO A 238 -12.77 -8.05 -4.24
C PRO A 238 -14.18 -8.38 -4.72
N TYR A 239 -14.58 -7.81 -5.86
CA TYR A 239 -15.91 -8.00 -6.45
C TYR A 239 -15.85 -8.06 -7.97
N GLY A 240 -16.97 -8.38 -8.63
CA GLY A 240 -17.07 -8.40 -10.10
C GLY A 240 -16.00 -9.28 -10.74
N ASN A 241 -15.11 -8.67 -11.53
CA ASN A 241 -14.00 -9.33 -12.25
C ASN A 241 -12.98 -10.01 -11.33
N SER A 242 -13.00 -9.73 -10.02
CA SER A 242 -12.17 -10.38 -9.00
C SER A 242 -13.00 -11.12 -7.94
N ALA A 243 -14.31 -11.31 -8.16
CA ALA A 243 -15.21 -11.96 -7.20
C ALA A 243 -14.72 -13.37 -6.82
N GLY A 244 -14.84 -13.71 -5.53
CA GLY A 244 -14.41 -15.00 -4.98
C GLY A 244 -12.89 -15.17 -4.85
N GLY A 245 -12.09 -14.22 -5.33
CA GLY A 245 -10.63 -14.21 -5.16
C GLY A 245 -10.18 -13.36 -3.98
N THR A 246 -8.94 -12.88 -4.05
CA THR A 246 -8.39 -11.91 -3.08
C THR A 246 -8.16 -10.56 -3.75
N LEU A 247 -7.76 -9.54 -2.99
CA LEU A 247 -7.29 -8.30 -3.59
C LEU A 247 -6.07 -8.57 -4.51
N PRO A 248 -5.83 -7.71 -5.51
CA PRO A 248 -4.55 -7.67 -6.21
C PRO A 248 -3.40 -7.63 -5.22
N TYR A 249 -2.35 -8.39 -5.48
CA TYR A 249 -1.25 -8.55 -4.54
C TYR A 249 -0.65 -7.21 -4.07
N LEU A 250 -0.50 -6.25 -5.00
CA LEU A 250 -0.02 -4.89 -4.73
C LEU A 250 -0.95 -4.06 -3.83
N ARG A 251 -2.15 -4.56 -3.53
CA ARG A 251 -3.18 -3.90 -2.71
C ARG A 251 -3.50 -4.68 -1.43
N GLN A 252 -3.00 -5.91 -1.29
CA GLN A 252 -3.09 -6.69 -0.07
C GLN A 252 -2.24 -6.12 1.07
N TYR A 253 -2.64 -6.43 2.29
CA TYR A 253 -1.99 -6.04 3.50
C TYR A 253 -0.94 -7.06 3.93
N GLY A 254 0.21 -6.58 4.40
CA GLY A 254 1.16 -7.38 5.15
C GLY A 254 1.56 -6.64 6.42
N ILE A 255 1.97 -7.38 7.44
CA ILE A 255 2.33 -6.87 8.77
C ILE A 255 3.63 -7.51 9.27
N GLY A 256 4.25 -6.89 10.26
CA GLY A 256 5.57 -7.24 10.78
C GLY A 256 6.66 -6.28 10.26
N GLY A 257 7.78 -6.26 10.98
CA GLY A 257 8.91 -5.37 10.74
C GLY A 257 8.92 -4.13 11.64
N PRO A 258 9.95 -3.28 11.53
CA PRO A 258 10.22 -2.21 12.50
C PRO A 258 9.12 -1.15 12.65
N ASN A 259 8.34 -0.92 11.59
CA ASN A 259 7.27 0.08 11.54
C ASN A 259 5.85 -0.52 11.73
N SER A 260 5.80 -1.81 12.06
CA SER A 260 4.57 -2.57 12.30
C SER A 260 4.74 -3.35 13.62
N ILE A 261 4.75 -4.69 13.58
CA ILE A 261 5.00 -5.55 14.74
C ILE A 261 6.48 -5.90 14.79
N ARG A 262 7.20 -5.25 15.72
CA ARG A 262 8.68 -5.22 15.74
C ARG A 262 9.35 -6.56 15.99
N ALA A 263 8.67 -7.49 16.65
CA ALA A 263 9.21 -8.81 16.96
C ALA A 263 9.27 -9.77 15.75
N PHE A 264 8.69 -9.40 14.62
CA PHE A 264 8.58 -10.26 13.44
C PHE A 264 9.22 -9.58 12.21
N ALA A 265 9.69 -10.39 11.26
CA ALA A 265 10.13 -9.91 9.97
C ALA A 265 8.95 -9.32 9.17
N ALA A 266 9.26 -8.49 8.18
CA ALA A 266 8.24 -7.92 7.30
C ALA A 266 7.42 -9.03 6.61
N ARG A 267 6.09 -8.91 6.66
CA ARG A 267 5.14 -9.86 6.04
C ARG A 267 5.27 -11.31 6.53
N GLN A 268 5.72 -11.48 7.78
CA GLN A 268 5.84 -12.82 8.39
C GLN A 268 4.55 -13.30 9.06
N LEU A 269 3.65 -12.39 9.44
CA LEU A 269 2.46 -12.72 10.24
C LEU A 269 1.20 -12.83 9.39
N GLY A 270 0.34 -13.80 9.74
CA GLY A 270 -0.93 -14.08 9.10
C GLY A 270 -0.80 -15.01 7.87
N PRO A 271 -1.81 -15.02 6.98
CA PRO A 271 -3.18 -14.60 7.27
C PRO A 271 -3.83 -15.54 8.30
N GLY A 272 -4.64 -14.99 9.20
CA GLY A 272 -5.38 -15.74 10.21
C GLY A 272 -4.47 -16.62 11.06
N ARG A 273 -4.75 -17.92 11.02
CA ARG A 273 -3.98 -18.97 11.71
C ARG A 273 -3.14 -19.81 10.76
N TYR A 274 -3.07 -19.42 9.48
CA TYR A 274 -2.28 -20.13 8.49
C TYR A 274 -0.82 -20.20 8.92
N LYS A 275 -0.24 -21.39 8.79
CA LYS A 275 1.18 -21.64 9.01
C LYS A 275 1.76 -22.18 7.72
N PRO A 276 2.73 -21.49 7.09
CA PRO A 276 3.42 -22.03 5.93
C PRO A 276 4.13 -23.34 6.29
N ALA A 277 4.29 -24.23 5.32
CA ALA A 277 4.94 -25.51 5.53
C ALA A 277 6.40 -25.32 5.99
N THR A 278 6.96 -26.29 6.71
CA THR A 278 8.35 -26.18 7.23
C THR A 278 9.36 -25.93 6.12
N THR A 279 9.15 -26.50 4.92
CA THR A 279 9.95 -26.26 3.71
C THR A 279 9.82 -24.84 3.17
N ASP A 280 8.70 -24.15 3.40
CA ASP A 280 8.49 -22.76 3.03
C ASP A 280 9.26 -21.80 3.92
N ILE A 281 9.28 -22.09 5.22
CA ILE A 281 10.01 -21.34 6.26
C ILE A 281 11.52 -21.49 6.06
N ILE A 282 12.00 -22.72 5.80
CA ILE A 282 13.40 -23.06 5.48
C ILE A 282 13.92 -22.21 4.31
N ASN A 283 13.06 -21.91 3.34
CA ASN A 283 13.43 -21.12 2.16
C ASN A 283 13.26 -19.59 2.32
N ASN A 284 12.87 -19.12 3.51
CA ASN A 284 12.80 -17.71 3.92
C ASN A 284 11.83 -16.83 3.09
N TYR A 285 10.81 -17.43 2.47
CA TYR A 285 9.74 -16.68 1.79
C TYR A 285 8.64 -16.32 2.79
N TYR A 286 8.75 -15.12 3.36
CA TYR A 286 7.71 -14.51 4.20
C TYR A 286 6.82 -13.63 3.34
N ASP A 287 5.81 -14.23 2.71
CA ASP A 287 4.81 -13.47 1.95
C ASP A 287 3.41 -13.73 2.47
N GLN A 288 3.24 -13.47 3.77
CA GLN A 288 1.95 -13.52 4.42
C GLN A 288 1.22 -12.22 4.19
N VAL A 289 0.22 -12.30 3.31
CA VAL A 289 -0.62 -11.17 2.92
C VAL A 289 -2.10 -11.51 3.05
N GLY A 290 -2.90 -10.47 3.31
CA GLY A 290 -4.35 -10.60 3.50
C GLY A 290 -5.14 -9.43 2.91
N ASP A 291 -6.45 -9.60 2.89
CA ASP A 291 -7.43 -8.62 2.44
C ASP A 291 -8.02 -7.81 3.60
N LEU A 292 -7.86 -8.29 4.84
CA LEU A 292 -8.17 -7.54 6.06
C LEU A 292 -6.89 -7.36 6.89
N ARG A 293 -6.81 -6.25 7.63
CA ARG A 293 -5.75 -5.94 8.58
C ARG A 293 -6.33 -5.32 9.83
N LEU A 294 -5.85 -5.78 10.97
CA LEU A 294 -6.05 -5.11 12.26
C LEU A 294 -4.72 -5.10 12.99
N GLU A 295 -4.24 -3.91 13.33
CA GLU A 295 -2.97 -3.74 14.01
C GLU A 295 -3.02 -2.58 15.01
N GLY A 296 -2.47 -2.81 16.19
CA GLY A 296 -2.37 -1.85 17.26
C GLY A 296 -0.97 -1.79 17.84
N ASN A 297 -0.60 -0.59 18.30
CA ASN A 297 0.59 -0.37 19.09
C ASN A 297 0.25 0.59 20.25
N LEU A 298 0.85 0.33 21.41
CA LEU A 298 0.90 1.26 22.52
C LEU A 298 2.35 1.44 22.96
N GLU A 299 2.78 2.69 23.09
CA GLU A 299 4.17 3.04 23.39
C GLU A 299 4.25 4.14 24.45
N TYR A 300 4.98 3.87 25.52
CA TYR A 300 5.40 4.85 26.50
C TYR A 300 6.80 5.37 26.12
N ARG A 301 6.91 6.68 25.87
CA ARG A 301 8.16 7.36 25.50
C ARG A 301 8.63 8.25 26.63
N GLN A 302 9.92 8.24 26.92
CA GLN A 302 10.55 9.04 27.95
C GLN A 302 11.87 9.64 27.46
N ASP A 303 12.12 10.91 27.82
CA ASP A 303 13.46 11.50 27.72
C ASP A 303 14.32 10.97 28.87
N LEU A 304 15.43 10.30 28.56
CA LEU A 304 16.32 9.73 29.58
C LEU A 304 17.39 10.74 30.01
N PHE A 305 18.07 11.32 29.02
CA PHE A 305 19.08 12.37 29.18
C PHE A 305 19.18 13.13 27.85
N PRO A 306 19.89 14.28 27.77
CA PRO A 306 19.94 15.08 26.55
C PRO A 306 20.24 14.24 25.30
N TYR A 307 19.43 14.42 24.25
CA TYR A 307 19.48 13.70 22.97
C TYR A 307 19.12 12.21 22.98
N VAL A 308 18.95 11.58 24.14
CA VAL A 308 18.63 10.15 24.25
C VAL A 308 17.21 9.95 24.80
N LYS A 309 16.44 9.18 24.04
CA LYS A 309 15.04 8.85 24.34
C LYS A 309 14.89 7.34 24.52
N GLY A 310 14.14 6.95 25.53
CA GLY A 310 13.74 5.58 25.77
C GLY A 310 12.28 5.36 25.39
N ALA A 311 11.94 4.13 25.04
CA ALA A 311 10.55 3.72 24.85
C ALA A 311 10.32 2.29 25.32
N VAL A 312 9.13 2.04 25.88
CA VAL A 312 8.60 0.70 26.15
C VAL A 312 7.31 0.57 25.37
N PHE A 313 7.10 -0.56 24.71
CA PHE A 313 6.00 -0.72 23.78
C PHE A 313 5.42 -2.13 23.77
N VAL A 314 4.17 -2.22 23.30
CA VAL A 314 3.50 -3.47 22.95
C VAL A 314 2.88 -3.32 21.56
N ASP A 315 3.07 -4.34 20.74
CA ASP A 315 2.56 -4.42 19.38
C ASP A 315 1.66 -5.66 19.27
N ALA A 316 0.53 -5.54 18.58
CA ALA A 316 -0.36 -6.66 18.30
C ALA A 316 -1.08 -6.45 16.97
N GLY A 317 -1.29 -7.53 16.23
CA GLY A 317 -2.05 -7.43 14.99
C GLY A 317 -2.04 -8.72 14.18
N ASN A 318 -2.94 -8.77 13.21
CA ASN A 318 -3.02 -9.86 12.25
C ASN A 318 -3.58 -9.34 10.90
N VAL A 319 -3.41 -10.14 9.86
CA VAL A 319 -4.08 -9.99 8.57
C VAL A 319 -4.91 -11.23 8.30
N TRP A 320 -5.94 -11.13 7.46
CA TRP A 320 -6.81 -12.26 7.11
C TRP A 320 -7.26 -12.16 5.66
N LEU A 321 -7.76 -13.26 5.10
CA LEU A 321 -8.42 -13.30 3.81
C LEU A 321 -9.92 -13.10 3.99
N VAL A 322 -10.55 -12.35 3.10
CA VAL A 322 -12.02 -12.20 3.09
C VAL A 322 -12.68 -13.48 2.57
N ASN A 323 -12.11 -14.04 1.50
CA ASN A 323 -12.60 -15.27 0.88
C ASN A 323 -11.71 -16.46 1.29
N ASN A 324 -12.31 -17.65 1.29
CA ASN A 324 -11.55 -18.87 1.55
C ASN A 324 -10.53 -19.12 0.43
N ASP A 325 -9.31 -19.45 0.81
CA ASP A 325 -8.25 -19.88 -0.10
C ASP A 325 -7.80 -21.29 0.30
N PRO A 326 -8.10 -22.32 -0.52
CA PRO A 326 -7.69 -23.69 -0.24
C PRO A 326 -6.18 -23.89 -0.07
N GLN A 327 -5.35 -23.00 -0.66
CA GLN A 327 -3.90 -23.07 -0.52
C GLN A 327 -3.39 -22.47 0.80
N ARG A 328 -4.24 -21.71 1.50
CA ARG A 328 -3.92 -21.06 2.79
C ARG A 328 -4.99 -21.39 3.84
N PRO A 329 -5.12 -22.66 4.25
CA PRO A 329 -6.13 -23.10 5.20
C PRO A 329 -6.01 -22.35 6.54
N GLY A 330 -7.15 -21.89 7.06
CA GLY A 330 -7.20 -21.07 8.28
C GLY A 330 -6.81 -19.60 8.09
N GLY A 331 -6.59 -19.16 6.84
CA GLY A 331 -6.34 -17.75 6.50
C GLY A 331 -7.60 -16.88 6.45
N GLN A 332 -8.77 -17.48 6.24
CA GLN A 332 -10.04 -16.75 6.18
C GLN A 332 -10.41 -16.15 7.54
N PHE A 333 -10.96 -14.93 7.51
CA PHE A 333 -11.58 -14.32 8.68
C PHE A 333 -12.91 -15.02 9.02
N ASN A 334 -12.99 -15.62 10.20
CA ASN A 334 -14.21 -16.16 10.78
C ASN A 334 -14.56 -15.31 12.01
N ALA A 335 -15.78 -14.77 12.04
CA ALA A 335 -16.27 -13.93 13.13
C ALA A 335 -16.64 -14.74 14.38
#